data_AF-A0ABD2RY00-F1
#
_entry.id   AF-A0ABD2RY00-F1
#
_cell.length_a   1.000
_cell.length_b   1.000
_cell.length_c   1.000
_cell.angle_alpha   90.00
_cell.angle_beta   90.00
_cell.angle_gamma   90.00
#
_symmetry.space_group_name_H-M   'P 1'
#
loop_
_entity.id
_entity.type
_entity.pdbx_description
1 polymer ?
#
loop_
_entity_poly.entity_id
_entity_poly.type
_entity_poly.pdbx_seq_one_letter_code
_entity_poly.pdbx_strand_id
1 'polypeptide(L)'
;MSTAVSQQISLFRFQVESRRLDEGTLRILQSVLAWDDCKSLYGVVCILKQFMRHESLRIIEEIAGKAAEHKLLIVDFLVRVFTLIGDTESCLALRYEALLLREQKAISDQRLLVSYSEWLTFAEHSLESGFCSIAKKACEKALLCFDMNIVDDPENYFVIEKIKKLKDIAVISTSSKSVQAQAATYFKNKNIQQNSQGSYIPVEVKSSGSTLFRDGIKRRHRRQLDEHRHLKLDGITDGDAQNILE
;
A
#
# COMPACT_ATOMS: atom_id res chain seq x y z
N MET A 1 9.32 -17.84 -29.19
CA MET A 1 10.04 -18.48 -28.06
C MET A 1 10.70 -19.75 -28.56
N SER A 2 11.95 -20.00 -28.18
CA SER A 2 12.62 -21.28 -28.45
C SER A 2 11.94 -22.41 -27.66
N THR A 3 11.89 -23.61 -28.24
CA THR A 3 11.36 -24.83 -27.61
C THR A 3 12.04 -25.12 -26.27
N ALA A 4 13.34 -24.82 -26.16
CA ALA A 4 14.11 -24.98 -24.93
C ALA A 4 13.60 -24.10 -23.78
N VAL A 5 13.26 -22.82 -24.03
CA VAL A 5 12.71 -21.91 -23.00
C VAL A 5 11.37 -22.39 -22.51
N SER A 6 10.50 -22.79 -23.45
CA SER A 6 9.17 -23.31 -23.13
C SER A 6 9.27 -24.53 -22.22
N GLN A 7 10.19 -25.46 -22.53
CA GLN A 7 10.46 -26.62 -21.68
C GLN A 7 10.96 -26.25 -20.28
N GLN A 8 11.87 -25.27 -20.16
CA GLN A 8 12.36 -24.82 -18.85
C GLN A 8 11.27 -24.15 -18.02
N ILE A 9 10.37 -23.38 -18.64
CA ILE A 9 9.22 -22.78 -17.95
C ILE A 9 8.25 -23.87 -17.48
N SER A 10 7.93 -24.86 -18.33
CA SER A 10 7.10 -26.00 -17.94
C SER A 10 7.73 -26.80 -16.80
N LEU A 11 9.05 -27.02 -16.85
CA LEU A 11 9.79 -27.70 -15.79
C LEU A 11 9.73 -26.93 -14.47
N PHE A 12 9.96 -25.61 -14.50
CA PHE A 12 9.84 -24.76 -13.33
C PHE A 12 8.45 -24.87 -12.69
N ARG A 13 7.39 -24.72 -13.50
CA ARG A 13 6.01 -24.82 -13.01
C ARG A 13 5.74 -26.17 -12.35
N PHE A 14 6.11 -27.25 -13.03
CA PHE A 14 5.95 -28.60 -12.51
C PHE A 14 6.68 -28.79 -11.16
N GLN A 15 7.89 -28.24 -11.01
CA GLN A 15 8.62 -28.33 -9.75
C GLN A 15 7.93 -27.55 -8.62
N VAL A 16 7.44 -26.35 -8.89
CA VAL A 16 6.69 -25.56 -7.90
C VAL A 16 5.38 -26.25 -7.51
N GLU A 17 4.62 -26.74 -8.49
CA GLU A 17 3.36 -27.48 -8.29
C GLU A 17 3.58 -28.78 -7.51
N SER A 18 4.70 -29.47 -7.73
CA SER A 18 5.09 -30.67 -6.97
C SER A 18 5.78 -30.36 -5.64
N ARG A 19 5.80 -29.09 -5.21
CA ARG A 19 6.41 -28.62 -3.95
C ARG A 19 7.91 -28.90 -3.83
N ARG A 20 8.60 -29.04 -4.95
CA ARG A 20 10.07 -29.03 -5.01
C ARG A 20 10.55 -27.59 -4.96
N LEU A 21 10.63 -27.05 -3.75
CA LEU A 21 10.99 -25.66 -3.49
C LEU A 21 12.44 -25.59 -3.01
N ASP A 22 13.38 -25.75 -3.94
CA ASP A 22 14.82 -25.84 -3.67
C ASP A 22 15.67 -24.99 -4.62
N GLU A 23 16.99 -25.01 -4.42
CA GLU A 23 17.97 -24.29 -5.26
C GLU A 23 18.01 -24.75 -6.72
N GLY A 24 17.60 -25.99 -7.01
CA GLY A 24 17.48 -26.49 -8.38
C GLY A 24 16.37 -25.77 -9.11
N THR A 25 15.21 -25.63 -8.46
CA THR A 25 14.06 -24.88 -8.99
C THR A 25 14.39 -23.41 -9.24
N LEU A 26 15.16 -22.77 -8.35
CA LEU A 26 15.63 -21.40 -8.53
C LEU A 26 16.59 -21.26 -9.72
N ARG A 27 17.52 -22.21 -9.91
CA ARG A 27 18.45 -22.20 -11.05
C ARG A 27 17.74 -22.35 -12.39
N ILE A 28 16.66 -23.13 -12.45
CA ILE A 28 15.82 -23.22 -13.65
C ILE A 28 15.21 -21.85 -13.96
N LEU A 29 14.64 -21.19 -12.95
CA LEU A 29 14.08 -19.84 -13.13
C LEU A 29 15.13 -18.83 -13.60
N GLN A 30 16.32 -18.82 -12.99
CA GLN A 30 17.43 -17.96 -13.42
C GLN A 30 17.82 -18.22 -14.88
N SER A 31 17.85 -19.49 -15.31
CA SER A 31 18.16 -19.87 -16.69
C SER A 31 17.11 -19.38 -17.68
N VAL A 32 15.83 -19.38 -17.28
CA VAL A 32 14.73 -18.80 -18.08
C VAL A 32 14.90 -17.28 -18.20
N LEU A 33 15.30 -16.61 -17.11
CA LEU A 33 15.42 -15.15 -17.06
C LEU A 33 16.69 -14.62 -17.73
N ALA A 34 17.74 -15.42 -17.83
CA ALA A 34 18.99 -15.08 -18.53
C ALA A 34 18.86 -15.13 -20.07
N TRP A 35 17.67 -15.42 -20.61
CA TRP A 35 17.45 -15.54 -22.04
C TRP A 35 17.33 -14.17 -22.73
N ASP A 36 18.12 -13.98 -23.79
CA ASP A 36 18.47 -12.67 -24.38
C ASP A 36 17.36 -11.99 -25.24
N ASP A 37 16.24 -12.66 -25.48
CA ASP A 37 15.13 -12.09 -26.28
C ASP A 37 14.19 -11.24 -25.42
N CYS A 38 14.51 -9.96 -25.30
CA CYS A 38 13.81 -8.96 -24.47
C CYS A 38 12.29 -8.90 -24.68
N LYS A 39 11.78 -9.06 -25.90
CA LYS A 39 10.33 -8.97 -26.16
C LYS A 39 9.61 -10.22 -25.66
N SER A 40 10.21 -11.39 -25.85
CA SER A 40 9.68 -12.63 -25.30
C SER A 40 9.79 -12.69 -23.77
N LEU A 41 10.87 -12.13 -23.23
CA LEU A 41 11.18 -12.16 -21.81
C LEU A 41 10.15 -11.39 -20.98
N TYR A 42 9.72 -10.20 -21.42
CA TYR A 42 8.69 -9.44 -20.70
C TYR A 42 7.37 -10.23 -20.59
N GLY A 43 6.93 -10.86 -21.69
CA GLY A 43 5.73 -11.69 -21.70
C GLY A 43 5.87 -12.91 -20.76
N VAL A 44 7.03 -13.57 -20.80
CA VAL A 44 7.35 -14.69 -19.90
C VAL A 44 7.33 -14.26 -18.43
N VAL A 45 7.93 -13.11 -18.09
CA VAL A 45 7.93 -12.57 -16.73
C VAL A 45 6.51 -12.28 -16.26
N CYS A 46 5.67 -11.66 -17.09
CA CYS A 46 4.25 -11.42 -16.73
C CYS A 46 3.51 -12.71 -16.41
N ILE A 47 3.70 -13.74 -17.25
CA ILE A 47 3.09 -15.06 -17.08
C ILE A 47 3.59 -15.73 -15.79
N LEU A 48 4.90 -15.65 -15.51
CA LEU A 48 5.49 -16.21 -14.28
C LEU A 48 5.00 -15.47 -13.03
N LYS A 49 4.86 -14.15 -13.07
CA LYS A 49 4.27 -13.36 -11.98
C LYS A 49 2.86 -13.83 -11.66
N GLN A 50 2.00 -13.94 -12.67
CA GLN A 50 0.62 -14.39 -12.48
C GLN A 50 0.56 -15.80 -11.89
N PHE A 51 1.36 -16.73 -12.44
CA PHE A 51 1.47 -18.09 -11.93
C PHE A 51 1.93 -18.11 -10.47
N MET A 52 3.04 -17.44 -10.14
CA MET A 52 3.61 -17.45 -8.80
C MET A 52 2.71 -16.76 -7.78
N ARG A 53 2.01 -15.67 -8.14
CA ARG A 53 1.01 -15.04 -7.26
C ARG A 53 -0.10 -16.02 -6.90
N HIS A 54 -0.59 -16.79 -7.86
CA HIS A 54 -1.62 -17.80 -7.59
C HIS A 54 -1.08 -18.98 -6.76
N GLU A 55 0.04 -19.55 -7.19
CA GLU A 55 0.55 -20.78 -6.58
C GLU A 55 1.15 -20.54 -5.19
N SER A 56 1.75 -19.37 -4.95
CA SER A 56 2.23 -18.99 -3.62
C SER A 56 1.12 -18.95 -2.57
N LEU A 57 -0.09 -18.48 -2.91
CA LEU A 57 -1.22 -18.49 -2.00
C LEU A 57 -1.60 -19.92 -1.59
N ARG A 58 -1.67 -20.84 -2.57
CA ARG A 58 -1.94 -22.26 -2.31
C ARG A 58 -0.86 -22.88 -1.42
N ILE A 59 0.41 -22.60 -1.71
CA ILE A 59 1.53 -23.07 -0.89
C ILE A 59 1.40 -22.54 0.55
N ILE A 60 1.08 -21.26 0.74
CA ILE A 60 0.93 -20.63 2.07
C ILE A 60 -0.21 -21.28 2.85
N GLU A 61 -1.35 -21.54 2.20
CA GLU A 61 -2.49 -22.22 2.80
C GLU A 61 -2.12 -23.65 3.24
N GLU A 62 -1.43 -24.41 2.39
CA GLU A 62 -1.00 -25.78 2.69
C GLU A 62 -0.01 -25.86 3.87
N ILE A 63 0.86 -24.86 4.02
CA ILE A 63 1.84 -24.83 5.11
C ILE A 63 1.34 -24.11 6.36
N ALA A 64 0.10 -23.59 6.37
CA ALA A 64 -0.44 -22.81 7.48
C ALA A 64 -0.42 -23.57 8.82
N GLY A 65 -0.57 -24.89 8.81
CA GLY A 65 -0.48 -25.75 9.99
C GLY A 65 0.93 -26.19 10.39
N LYS A 66 1.96 -25.89 9.60
CA LYS A 66 3.33 -26.38 9.83
C LYS A 66 4.11 -25.52 10.84
N ALA A 67 5.25 -26.05 11.29
CA ALA A 67 6.18 -25.37 12.19
C ALA A 67 6.71 -24.06 11.58
N ALA A 68 7.08 -23.10 12.44
CA ALA A 68 7.55 -21.79 12.02
C ALA A 68 8.81 -21.86 11.14
N GLU A 69 9.78 -22.71 11.50
CA GLU A 69 11.00 -22.92 10.71
C GLU A 69 10.69 -23.35 9.28
N HIS A 70 9.80 -24.34 9.12
CA HIS A 70 9.39 -24.80 7.80
C HIS A 70 8.66 -23.72 7.01
N LYS A 71 7.80 -22.93 7.66
CA LYS A 71 7.15 -21.78 7.02
C LYS A 71 8.17 -20.75 6.52
N LEU A 72 9.16 -20.43 7.35
CA LEU A 72 10.20 -19.45 7.01
C LEU A 72 11.08 -19.92 5.84
N LEU A 73 11.43 -21.20 5.77
CA LEU A 73 12.17 -21.77 4.63
C LEU A 73 11.38 -21.62 3.31
N ILE A 74 10.07 -21.90 3.35
CA ILE A 74 9.22 -21.80 2.17
C ILE A 74 9.03 -20.33 1.76
N VAL A 75 8.85 -19.44 2.74
CA VAL A 75 8.73 -18.00 2.48
C VAL A 75 10.04 -17.44 1.92
N ASP A 76 11.21 -17.85 2.39
CA ASP A 76 12.50 -17.45 1.82
C ASP A 76 12.62 -17.84 0.34
N PHE A 77 12.27 -19.09 0.01
CA PHE A 77 12.22 -19.54 -1.39
C PHE A 77 11.30 -18.64 -2.24
N LEU A 78 10.08 -18.38 -1.76
CA LEU A 78 9.11 -17.55 -2.49
C LEU A 78 9.61 -16.11 -2.66
N VAL A 79 10.19 -15.51 -1.61
CA VAL A 79 10.79 -14.18 -1.66
C VAL A 79 11.87 -14.11 -2.74
N ARG A 80 12.72 -15.14 -2.84
CA ARG A 80 13.78 -15.22 -3.86
C ARG A 80 13.19 -15.36 -5.26
N VAL A 81 12.15 -16.17 -5.44
CA VAL A 81 11.43 -16.27 -6.72
C VAL A 81 10.84 -14.91 -7.12
N PHE A 82 10.12 -14.23 -6.23
CA PHE A 82 9.52 -12.93 -6.52
C PHE A 82 10.55 -11.84 -6.77
N THR A 83 11.70 -11.90 -6.10
CA THR A 83 12.84 -11.02 -6.38
C THR A 83 13.37 -11.25 -7.79
N LEU A 84 13.55 -12.50 -8.21
CA LEU A 84 14.06 -12.85 -9.54
C LEU A 84 13.12 -12.41 -10.66
N ILE A 85 11.82 -12.64 -10.53
CA ILE A 85 10.84 -12.22 -11.56
C ILE A 85 10.48 -10.73 -11.47
N GLY A 86 11.03 -9.98 -10.50
CA GLY A 86 10.79 -8.55 -10.33
C GLY A 86 9.36 -8.21 -9.91
N ASP A 87 8.74 -9.04 -9.06
CA ASP A 87 7.44 -8.78 -8.43
C ASP A 87 7.64 -8.16 -7.05
N THR A 88 7.90 -6.85 -7.03
CA THR A 88 8.25 -6.12 -5.81
C THR A 88 7.18 -6.20 -4.73
N GLU A 89 5.90 -6.12 -5.13
CA GLU A 89 4.77 -6.17 -4.20
C GLU A 89 4.70 -7.50 -3.46
N SER A 90 4.72 -8.61 -4.19
CA SER A 90 4.64 -9.96 -3.61
C SER A 90 5.89 -10.27 -2.76
N CYS A 91 7.06 -9.81 -3.22
CA CYS A 91 8.32 -9.94 -2.47
C CYS A 91 8.25 -9.19 -1.13
N LEU A 92 7.85 -7.92 -1.13
CA LEU A 92 7.75 -7.11 0.09
C LEU A 92 6.69 -7.63 1.04
N ALA A 93 5.53 -8.06 0.52
CA ALA A 93 4.48 -8.66 1.35
C ALA A 93 4.99 -9.88 2.10
N LEU A 94 5.65 -10.81 1.41
CA LEU A 94 6.19 -12.03 2.05
C LEU A 94 7.33 -11.75 3.03
N ARG A 95 8.24 -10.81 2.70
CA ARG A 95 9.29 -10.39 3.63
C ARG A 95 8.69 -9.79 4.91
N TYR A 96 7.65 -8.97 4.78
CA TYR A 96 6.94 -8.40 5.92
C TYR A 96 6.32 -9.48 6.81
N GLU A 97 5.60 -10.44 6.20
CA GLU A 97 4.99 -11.55 6.93
C GLU A 97 6.03 -12.46 7.60
N ALA A 98 7.18 -12.69 6.95
CA ALA A 98 8.29 -13.45 7.55
C ALA A 98 8.86 -12.74 8.79
N LEU A 99 9.03 -11.42 8.73
CA LEU A 99 9.48 -10.61 9.87
C LEU A 99 8.47 -10.69 11.02
N LEU A 100 7.18 -10.54 10.74
CA LEU A 100 6.12 -10.66 11.76
C LEU A 100 6.05 -12.05 12.39
N LEU A 101 6.14 -13.11 11.57
CA LEU A 101 6.14 -14.49 12.07
C LEU A 101 7.33 -14.74 13.00
N ARG A 102 8.51 -14.23 12.64
CA ARG A 102 9.71 -14.32 13.48
C ARG A 102 9.54 -13.59 14.80
N GLU A 103 9.05 -12.34 14.79
CA GLU A 103 8.75 -11.61 16.03
C GLU A 103 7.77 -12.36 16.94
N GLN A 104 6.71 -12.93 16.37
CA GLN A 104 5.73 -13.71 17.15
C GLN A 104 6.37 -14.93 17.80
N LYS A 105 7.35 -15.54 17.13
CA LYS A 105 8.02 -16.77 17.59
C LYS A 105 9.27 -16.51 18.42
N ALA A 106 9.78 -15.29 18.42
CA ALA A 106 10.94 -14.88 19.22
C ALA A 106 10.75 -15.11 20.72
N ILE A 107 9.50 -15.12 21.21
CA ILE A 107 9.15 -15.44 22.60
C ILE A 107 9.56 -16.89 22.96
N SER A 108 9.44 -17.82 22.01
CA SER A 108 9.74 -19.24 22.22
C SER A 108 11.14 -19.62 21.75
N ASP A 109 11.68 -18.92 20.74
CA ASP A 109 13.03 -19.14 20.21
C ASP A 109 13.70 -17.81 19.90
N GLN A 110 14.70 -17.45 20.72
CA GLN A 110 15.45 -16.22 20.58
C GLN A 110 16.25 -16.13 19.27
N ARG A 111 16.51 -17.24 18.58
CA ARG A 111 17.14 -17.24 17.24
C ARG A 111 16.27 -16.59 16.18
N LEU A 112 14.97 -16.47 16.44
CA LEU A 112 14.00 -15.80 15.57
C LEU A 112 13.82 -14.32 15.95
N LEU A 113 14.63 -13.78 16.86
CA LEU A 113 14.58 -12.37 17.18
C LEU A 113 14.90 -11.54 15.93
N VAL A 114 13.98 -10.63 15.59
CA VAL A 114 14.17 -9.69 14.49
C VAL A 114 14.89 -8.46 15.02
N SER A 115 16.00 -8.11 14.39
CA SER A 115 16.79 -6.95 14.75
C SER A 115 16.21 -5.64 14.19
N TYR A 116 16.58 -4.51 14.79
CA TYR A 116 16.20 -3.19 14.24
C TYR A 116 16.76 -3.00 12.82
N SER A 117 17.92 -3.57 12.51
CA SER A 117 18.62 -3.38 11.24
C SER A 117 17.87 -4.09 10.12
N GLU A 118 17.33 -5.29 10.38
CA GLU A 118 16.44 -5.97 9.43
C GLU A 118 15.18 -5.18 9.13
N TRP A 119 14.54 -4.59 10.16
CA TRP A 119 13.39 -3.72 9.98
C TRP A 119 13.72 -2.44 9.22
N LEU A 120 14.88 -1.84 9.50
CA LEU A 120 15.36 -0.64 8.81
C LEU A 120 15.65 -0.92 7.33
N THR A 121 16.37 -2.00 7.01
CA THR A 121 16.63 -2.40 5.62
C THR A 121 15.32 -2.68 4.88
N PHE A 122 14.36 -3.34 5.53
CA PHE A 122 13.03 -3.54 4.95
C PHE A 122 12.28 -2.22 4.72
N ALA A 123 12.39 -1.26 5.64
CA ALA A 123 11.78 0.06 5.52
C ALA A 123 12.37 0.86 4.35
N GLU A 124 13.70 0.86 4.20
CA GLU A 124 14.42 1.52 3.10
C GLU A 124 13.94 0.97 1.75
N HIS A 125 13.98 -0.36 1.59
CA HIS A 125 13.55 -1.01 0.35
C HIS A 125 12.05 -0.78 0.04
N SER A 126 11.20 -0.77 1.08
CA SER A 126 9.78 -0.46 0.93
C SER A 126 9.55 0.99 0.47
N LEU A 127 10.33 1.93 0.98
CA LEU A 127 10.23 3.35 0.62
C LEU A 127 10.71 3.59 -0.81
N GLU A 128 11.85 3.02 -1.19
CA GLU A 128 12.40 3.06 -2.56
C GLU A 128 11.40 2.49 -3.57
N SER A 129 10.69 1.44 -3.18
CA SER A 129 9.64 0.80 -3.98
C SER A 129 8.31 1.56 -3.99
N GLY A 130 8.21 2.69 -3.26
CA GLY A 130 7.02 3.56 -3.23
C GLY A 130 5.92 3.15 -2.24
N PHE A 131 6.14 2.11 -1.44
CA PHE A 131 5.21 1.60 -0.43
C PHE A 131 5.36 2.34 0.91
N CYS A 132 5.08 3.64 0.91
CA CYS A 132 5.35 4.54 2.03
C CYS A 132 4.62 4.14 3.33
N SER A 133 3.39 3.61 3.25
CA SER A 133 2.64 3.16 4.43
C SER A 133 3.29 1.94 5.10
N ILE A 134 3.85 1.03 4.31
CA ILE A 134 4.57 -0.15 4.79
C ILE A 134 5.93 0.26 5.36
N ALA A 135 6.66 1.14 4.66
CA ALA A 135 7.92 1.69 5.14
C ALA A 135 7.77 2.37 6.51
N LYS A 136 6.69 3.16 6.70
CA LYS A 136 6.35 3.77 7.99
C LYS A 136 6.19 2.72 9.10
N LYS A 137 5.39 1.68 8.87
CA LYS A 137 5.18 0.60 9.85
C LYS A 137 6.49 -0.13 10.19
N ALA A 138 7.34 -0.36 9.19
CA ALA A 138 8.65 -0.97 9.40
C ALA A 138 9.58 -0.09 10.24
N CYS A 139 9.54 1.24 10.06
CA CYS A 139 10.26 2.18 10.92
C CYS A 139 9.74 2.12 12.37
N GLU A 140 8.41 2.04 12.56
CA GLU A 140 7.82 1.89 13.90
C GLU A 140 8.29 0.58 14.56
N LYS A 141 8.33 -0.53 13.82
CA LYS A 141 8.88 -1.80 14.28
C LYS A 141 10.38 -1.71 14.65
N ALA A 142 11.19 -1.06 13.81
CA ALA A 142 12.60 -0.84 14.09
C ALA A 142 12.83 -0.04 15.37
N LEU A 143 12.01 0.99 15.64
CA LEU A 143 12.09 1.78 16.87
C LEU A 143 11.74 0.94 18.11
N LEU A 144 10.72 0.08 18.03
CA LEU A 144 10.33 -0.80 19.14
C LEU A 144 11.45 -1.77 19.55
N CYS A 145 12.35 -2.14 18.64
CA CYS A 145 13.52 -2.95 18.98
C CYS A 145 14.47 -2.25 19.96
N PHE A 146 14.51 -0.91 19.98
CA PHE A 146 15.34 -0.15 20.94
C PHE A 146 14.65 0.00 22.29
N ASP A 147 13.32 0.12 22.31
CA ASP A 147 12.55 0.18 23.57
C ASP A 147 12.71 -1.11 24.40
N MET A 148 12.99 -2.24 23.74
CA MET A 148 13.26 -3.54 24.36
C MET A 148 14.72 -3.75 24.80
N ASN A 149 15.67 -2.96 24.26
CA ASN A 149 17.10 -3.07 24.53
C ASN A 149 17.56 -1.80 25.26
N ILE A 150 17.27 -1.73 26.56
CA ILE A 150 17.60 -0.58 27.44
C ILE A 150 19.10 -0.55 27.74
N VAL A 151 19.92 -0.33 26.71
CA VAL A 151 21.35 0.00 26.86
C VAL A 151 21.55 1.33 26.12
N ASP A 152 21.92 2.35 26.89
CA ASP A 152 22.13 3.72 26.42
C ASP A 152 23.49 3.81 25.69
N ASP A 153 23.52 3.27 24.47
CA ASP A 153 24.67 3.33 23.57
C ASP A 153 24.55 4.58 22.67
N PRO A 154 25.55 5.48 22.66
CA PRO A 154 25.57 6.62 21.74
C PRO A 154 25.47 6.24 20.26
N GLU A 155 25.87 5.04 19.83
CA GLU A 155 25.64 4.58 18.46
C GLU A 155 24.15 4.38 18.15
N ASN A 156 23.35 3.97 19.13
CA ASN A 156 21.90 3.80 18.98
C ASN A 156 21.21 5.14 18.70
N TYR A 157 21.72 6.26 19.22
CA TYR A 157 21.13 7.58 18.97
C TYR A 157 21.12 7.94 17.48
N PHE A 158 22.26 7.76 16.80
CA PHE A 158 22.38 8.06 15.37
C PHE A 158 21.44 7.18 14.53
N VAL A 159 21.34 5.90 14.90
CA VAL A 159 20.46 4.94 14.23
C VAL A 159 18.99 5.29 14.45
N ILE A 160 18.60 5.62 15.68
CA ILE A 160 17.23 6.06 16.02
C ILE A 160 16.87 7.32 15.23
N GLU A 161 17.79 8.29 15.13
CA GLU A 161 17.59 9.50 14.35
C GLU A 161 17.40 9.18 12.85
N LYS A 162 18.21 8.26 12.31
CA LYS A 162 18.05 7.77 10.93
C LYS A 162 16.67 7.15 10.71
N ILE A 163 16.21 6.27 11.61
CA ILE A 163 14.90 5.63 11.51
C ILE A 163 13.77 6.67 11.60
N LYS A 164 13.89 7.66 12.49
CA LYS A 164 12.92 8.77 12.60
C LYS A 164 12.84 9.59 11.31
N LYS A 165 13.98 9.97 10.74
CA LYS A 165 14.04 10.69 9.46
C LYS A 165 13.38 9.89 8.33
N LEU A 166 13.68 8.59 8.23
CA LEU A 166 13.06 7.71 7.21
C LEU A 166 11.54 7.63 7.38
N LYS A 167 11.07 7.50 8.63
CA LYS A 167 9.64 7.50 8.97
C LYS A 167 8.97 8.82 8.54
N ASP A 168 9.60 9.95 8.82
CA ASP A 168 9.07 11.27 8.47
C ASP A 168 8.96 11.43 6.94
N ILE A 169 9.98 10.99 6.19
CA ILE A 169 9.93 10.93 4.72
C ILE A 169 8.75 10.08 4.26
N ALA A 170 8.55 8.89 4.85
CA ALA A 170 7.44 8.01 4.50
C ALA A 170 6.07 8.65 4.80
N VAL A 171 5.94 9.36 5.93
CA VAL A 171 4.72 10.11 6.31
C VAL A 171 4.44 11.24 5.33
N ILE A 172 5.43 12.06 5.01
CA ILE A 172 5.31 13.17 4.04
C ILE A 172 4.93 12.64 2.66
N SER A 173 5.55 11.54 2.23
CA SER A 173 5.26 10.91 0.93
C SER A 173 3.83 10.37 0.88
N THR A 174 3.32 9.85 2.00
CA THR A 174 1.94 9.37 2.10
C THR A 174 0.94 10.54 2.09
N SER A 175 1.24 11.63 2.81
CA SER A 175 0.36 12.80 2.87
C SER A 175 0.31 13.57 1.55
N SER A 176 1.43 13.65 0.82
CA SER A 176 1.52 14.21 -0.53
C SER A 176 0.64 13.45 -1.53
N LYS A 177 0.50 12.13 -1.35
CA LYS A 177 -0.38 11.27 -2.16
C LYS A 177 -1.84 11.23 -1.68
N SER A 178 -2.20 11.99 -0.65
CA SER A 178 -3.59 12.04 -0.17
C SER A 178 -4.53 12.67 -1.20
N VAL A 179 -5.81 12.27 -1.20
CA VAL A 179 -6.85 12.84 -2.08
C VAL A 179 -6.95 14.36 -1.89
N GLN A 180 -6.78 14.85 -0.66
CA GLN A 180 -6.80 16.28 -0.37
C GLN A 180 -5.59 17.01 -0.96
N ALA A 181 -4.38 16.45 -0.82
CA ALA A 181 -3.17 17.02 -1.40
C ALA A 181 -3.21 16.97 -2.94
N GLN A 182 -3.68 15.87 -3.52
CA GLN A 182 -3.87 15.71 -4.96
C GLN A 182 -4.97 16.64 -5.51
N ALA A 183 -6.06 16.84 -4.77
CA ALA A 183 -7.09 17.81 -5.14
C ALA A 183 -6.53 19.24 -5.09
N ALA A 184 -5.76 19.59 -4.06
CA ALA A 184 -5.13 20.90 -3.93
C ALA A 184 -4.13 21.18 -5.07
N THR A 185 -3.29 20.20 -5.45
CA THR A 185 -2.38 20.33 -6.60
C THR A 185 -3.14 20.42 -7.91
N TYR A 186 -4.20 19.62 -8.09
CA TYR A 186 -5.08 19.70 -9.25
C TYR A 186 -5.73 21.08 -9.37
N PHE A 187 -6.28 21.64 -8.29
CA PHE A 187 -6.87 22.99 -8.29
C PHE A 187 -5.82 24.07 -8.59
N LYS A 188 -4.60 23.97 -8.04
CA LYS A 188 -3.50 24.88 -8.36
C LYS A 188 -3.15 24.83 -9.84
N ASN A 189 -2.98 23.64 -10.40
CA ASN A 189 -2.65 23.45 -11.82
C ASN A 189 -3.77 23.94 -12.74
N LYS A 190 -5.04 23.70 -12.37
CA LYS A 190 -6.21 24.22 -13.07
C LYS A 190 -6.24 25.76 -13.07
N ASN A 191 -5.94 26.39 -11.93
CA ASN A 191 -5.88 27.85 -11.83
C ASN A 191 -4.73 28.43 -12.66
N ILE A 192 -3.58 27.76 -12.70
CA ILE A 192 -2.44 28.16 -13.55
C ILE A 192 -2.84 28.04 -15.03
N GLN A 193 -3.50 26.94 -15.42
CA GLN A 193 -3.94 26.72 -16.81
C GLN A 193 -5.00 27.73 -17.27
N GLN A 194 -5.94 28.09 -16.38
CA GLN A 194 -6.93 29.15 -16.63
C GLN A 194 -6.30 30.54 -16.73
N ASN A 195 -5.28 30.85 -15.92
CA ASN A 195 -4.57 32.12 -15.98
C ASN A 195 -3.69 32.26 -17.24
N SER A 196 -3.22 31.14 -17.83
CA SER A 196 -2.49 31.14 -19.10
C SER A 196 -3.38 31.22 -20.35
N GLN A 197 -4.72 31.13 -20.22
CA GLN A 197 -5.69 31.35 -21.31
C GLN A 197 -6.27 32.78 -21.31
N GLY A 198 -5.49 33.76 -20.84
CA GLY A 198 -5.86 35.17 -20.87
C GLY A 198 -5.67 35.80 -22.25
N SER A 199 -6.66 35.63 -23.14
CA SER A 199 -7.10 36.63 -24.13
C SER A 199 -8.12 35.95 -25.06
N TYR A 200 -9.37 36.43 -25.07
CA TYR A 200 -10.19 36.72 -26.26
C TYR A 200 -11.68 36.87 -25.84
N ILE A 201 -12.13 38.13 -25.89
CA ILE A 201 -13.48 38.67 -26.17
C ILE A 201 -14.67 38.16 -25.29
N PRO A 202 -15.43 39.07 -24.63
CA PRO A 202 -16.53 38.68 -23.77
C PRO A 202 -17.73 38.21 -24.61
N VAL A 203 -17.93 36.90 -24.67
CA VAL A 203 -19.21 36.30 -25.01
C VAL A 203 -19.93 35.96 -23.71
N GLU A 204 -21.19 36.40 -23.64
CA GLU A 204 -22.12 36.25 -22.53
C GLU A 204 -21.95 34.91 -21.79
N VAL A 205 -21.59 34.98 -20.50
CA VAL A 205 -21.23 33.82 -19.69
C VAL A 205 -22.47 32.97 -19.45
N LYS A 206 -22.70 31.98 -20.31
CA LYS A 206 -23.61 30.88 -20.00
C LYS A 206 -23.03 30.13 -18.81
N SER A 207 -23.69 30.27 -17.66
CA SER A 207 -23.32 29.60 -16.42
C SER A 207 -23.20 28.10 -16.65
N SER A 208 -22.03 27.53 -16.40
CA SER A 208 -21.75 26.09 -16.54
C SER A 208 -22.80 25.25 -15.80
N GLY A 209 -23.13 24.05 -16.31
CA GLY A 209 -24.06 23.14 -15.62
C GLY A 209 -23.67 22.87 -14.15
N SER A 210 -22.38 22.96 -13.83
CA SER A 210 -21.86 22.86 -12.45
C SER A 210 -22.27 24.01 -11.54
N THR A 211 -22.33 25.25 -12.04
CA THR A 211 -22.80 26.41 -11.27
C THR A 211 -24.31 26.33 -11.08
N LEU A 212 -25.06 25.95 -12.11
CA LEU A 212 -26.50 25.73 -12.02
C LEU A 212 -26.87 24.64 -11.02
N PHE A 213 -26.09 23.54 -10.96
CA PHE A 213 -26.28 22.47 -9.98
C PHE A 213 -26.01 22.96 -8.56
N ARG A 214 -24.89 23.66 -8.32
CA ARG A 214 -24.57 24.22 -6.99
C ARG A 214 -25.61 25.25 -6.54
N ASP A 215 -26.11 26.08 -7.45
CA ASP A 215 -27.16 27.05 -7.15
C ASP A 215 -28.53 26.38 -6.95
N GLY A 216 -28.76 25.23 -7.58
CA GLY A 216 -29.89 24.36 -7.29
C GLY A 216 -29.87 23.83 -5.86
N ILE A 217 -28.72 23.32 -5.41
CA ILE A 217 -28.53 22.86 -4.02
C ILE A 217 -28.75 24.01 -3.03
N LYS A 218 -28.13 25.18 -3.27
CA LYS A 218 -28.31 26.35 -2.41
C LYS A 218 -29.77 26.80 -2.31
N ARG A 219 -30.50 26.80 -3.44
CA ARG A 219 -31.93 27.13 -3.45
C ARG A 219 -32.76 26.11 -2.68
N ARG A 220 -32.45 24.82 -2.80
CA ARG A 220 -33.11 23.77 -2.03
C ARG A 220 -32.90 23.93 -0.53
N HIS A 221 -31.65 24.14 -0.10
CA HIS A 221 -31.35 24.36 1.32
C HIS A 221 -32.04 25.61 1.86
N ARG A 222 -32.11 26.70 1.09
CA ARG A 222 -32.82 27.92 1.50
C ARG A 222 -34.31 27.65 1.74
N ARG A 223 -34.97 26.96 0.81
CA ARG A 223 -36.39 26.57 0.95
C ARG A 223 -36.63 25.73 2.19
N GLN A 224 -35.79 24.72 2.44
CA GLN A 224 -35.90 23.89 3.65
C GLN A 224 -35.71 24.70 4.93
N LEU A 225 -34.82 25.70 4.92
CA LEU A 225 -34.59 26.59 6.05
C LEU A 225 -35.78 27.53 6.30
N ASP A 226 -36.40 28.03 5.24
CA ASP A 226 -37.60 28.85 5.31
C ASP A 226 -38.81 28.03 5.78
N GLU A 227 -39.00 26.80 5.27
CA GLU A 227 -40.03 25.85 5.72
C GLU A 227 -39.88 25.54 7.23
N HIS A 228 -38.66 25.29 7.71
CA HIS A 228 -38.41 25.09 9.14
C HIS A 228 -38.68 26.34 9.99
N ARG A 229 -38.47 27.54 9.43
CA ARG A 229 -38.81 28.79 10.13
C ARG A 229 -40.32 29.03 10.18
N HIS A 230 -41.05 28.69 9.13
CA HIS A 230 -42.52 28.77 9.10
C HIS A 230 -43.16 27.76 10.06
N LEU A 231 -42.70 26.51 10.09
CA LEU A 231 -43.17 25.49 11.04
C LEU A 231 -42.93 25.87 12.51
N LYS A 232 -41.93 26.71 12.78
CA LYS A 232 -41.64 27.23 14.12
C LYS A 232 -42.52 28.43 14.52
N LEU A 233 -43.11 29.14 13.55
CA LEU A 233 -44.09 30.20 13.82
C LEU A 233 -45.51 29.63 14.02
N ASP A 234 -45.89 28.62 13.24
CA ASP A 234 -47.24 28.01 13.35
C ASP A 234 -47.42 27.23 14.67
N GLY A 235 -46.32 26.74 15.26
CA GLY A 235 -46.33 26.13 16.61
C GLY A 235 -46.46 27.12 17.77
N ILE A 236 -46.43 28.44 17.52
CA ILE A 236 -46.62 29.48 18.54
C ILE A 236 -48.05 30.04 18.51
N THR A 237 -48.80 29.87 17.41
CA THR A 237 -50.15 30.43 17.26
C THR A 237 -51.30 29.47 17.59
N ASP A 238 -51.03 28.19 17.82
CA ASP A 238 -52.07 27.15 18.03
C ASP A 238 -52.09 26.57 19.47
N GLY A 239 -51.41 27.23 20.43
CA GLY A 239 -51.21 26.72 21.79
C GLY A 239 -51.81 27.54 22.95
N ASP A 240 -52.45 28.69 22.69
CA ASP A 240 -52.98 29.58 23.75
C ASP A 240 -54.47 29.85 23.57
N ALA A 241 -55.31 28.84 23.79
CA ALA A 241 -56.74 29.04 24.08
C ALA A 241 -57.41 27.81 24.70
N GLN A 242 -57.00 27.38 25.90
CA GLN A 242 -57.89 26.69 26.87
C GLN A 242 -57.22 26.42 28.23
N ASN A 243 -57.39 27.33 29.18
CA ASN A 243 -58.18 27.11 30.40
C ASN A 243 -57.92 28.21 31.44
N ILE A 244 -58.96 28.99 31.69
CA ILE A 244 -59.18 29.81 32.88
C ILE A 244 -59.90 28.89 33.88
N LEU A 245 -59.34 28.69 35.09
CA LEU A 245 -60.04 28.45 36.35
C LEU A 245 -59.01 28.30 37.49
N GLU A 246 -58.61 29.43 38.08
CA GLU A 246 -58.66 29.79 39.52
C GLU A 246 -58.03 31.17 39.75
#